data_AF-A0A9X8BPA0-F1
#
_entry.id   AF-A0A9X8BPA0-F1
#
_cell.length_a   1.000
_cell.length_b   1.000
_cell.length_c   1.000
_cell.angle_alpha   90.00
_cell.angle_beta   90.00
_cell.angle_gamma   90.00
#
_symmetry.space_group_name_H-M   'P 1'
#
loop_
_entity.id
_entity.type
_entity.pdbx_description
1 polymer ?
#
loop_
_entity_poly.entity_id
_entity_poly.type
_entity_poly.pdbx_seq_one_letter_code
_entity_poly.pdbx_strand_id
1 'polypeptide(L)'
;MLIRAATHLSAMIVSCLLSALVTIAMLGAQWALSMLSDSAVLVLELLVAIIALSLVRWLIQRADALAQQVGTVRRGSPQESQADRVLARFSAAENTLSSLWVVFSLPAIAGFFLLDSHIARYLHAALLVLAIIGAIVLGNRLDTLRNLRGYAVDFGRKAP
;
A
#
# COMPACT_ATOMS: atom_id res chain seq x y z
N MET A 1 -8.31 28.23 -1.29
CA MET A 1 -8.08 27.41 -0.07
C MET A 1 -9.23 26.45 0.22
N LEU A 2 -10.49 26.92 0.24
CA LEU A 2 -11.69 26.10 0.51
C LEU A 2 -11.88 24.87 -0.40
N ILE A 3 -11.68 25.02 -1.71
CA ILE A 3 -11.84 23.92 -2.67
C ILE A 3 -10.80 22.81 -2.42
N ARG A 4 -9.54 23.17 -2.16
CA ARG A 4 -8.46 22.21 -1.86
C ARG A 4 -8.73 21.48 -0.53
N ALA A 5 -9.21 22.19 0.50
CA ALA A 5 -9.59 21.58 1.76
C ALA A 5 -10.78 20.59 1.61
N ALA A 6 -11.79 20.96 0.83
CA ALA A 6 -12.93 20.09 0.54
C ALA A 6 -12.53 18.82 -0.22
N THR A 7 -11.60 18.93 -1.19
CA THR A 7 -11.10 17.75 -1.92
C THR A 7 -10.25 16.82 -1.05
N HIS A 8 -9.48 17.36 -0.10
CA HIS A 8 -8.73 16.52 0.84
C HIS A 8 -9.66 15.80 1.82
N LEU A 9 -10.68 16.50 2.32
CA LEU A 9 -11.67 15.90 3.21
C LEU A 9 -12.47 14.80 2.51
N SER A 10 -12.92 15.03 1.28
CA SER A 10 -13.67 14.03 0.52
C SER A 10 -12.81 12.80 0.18
N ALA A 11 -11.55 12.99 -0.22
CA ALA A 11 -10.62 11.89 -0.45
C ALA A 11 -10.35 11.07 0.82
N MET A 12 -10.21 11.73 1.97
CA MET A 12 -10.04 11.07 3.27
C MET A 12 -11.27 10.22 3.63
N ILE A 13 -12.48 10.78 3.49
CA ILE A 13 -13.73 10.07 3.77
C ILE A 13 -13.87 8.84 2.87
N VAL A 14 -13.65 8.99 1.56
CA VAL A 14 -13.73 7.88 0.60
C VAL A 14 -12.68 6.80 0.93
N SER A 15 -11.46 7.20 1.27
CA SER A 15 -10.40 6.27 1.65
C SER A 15 -10.73 5.49 2.94
N CYS A 16 -11.27 6.16 3.96
CA CYS A 16 -11.72 5.52 5.19
C CYS A 16 -12.88 4.55 4.94
N LEU A 17 -13.88 4.95 4.16
CA LEU A 17 -15.02 4.11 3.81
C LEU A 17 -14.56 2.87 3.04
N LEU A 18 -13.69 3.04 2.03
CA LEU A 18 -13.15 1.94 1.27
C LEU A 18 -12.34 0.98 2.16
N SER A 19 -11.51 1.53 3.05
CA SER A 19 -10.72 0.73 4.00
C SER A 19 -11.63 -0.11 4.89
N ALA A 20 -12.67 0.49 5.47
CA ALA A 20 -13.64 -0.21 6.30
C ALA A 20 -14.38 -1.32 5.54
N LEU A 21 -14.83 -1.03 4.31
CA LEU A 21 -15.50 -2.01 3.46
C LEU A 21 -14.60 -3.20 3.12
N VAL A 22 -13.33 -2.95 2.77
CA VAL A 22 -12.35 -4.01 2.50
C VAL A 22 -12.08 -4.83 3.76
N THR A 23 -11.90 -4.20 4.91
CA THR A 23 -11.69 -4.91 6.19
C THR A 23 -12.90 -5.79 6.53
N ILE A 24 -14.13 -5.28 6.41
CA ILE A 24 -15.35 -6.04 6.68
C ILE A 24 -15.49 -7.21 5.70
N ALA A 25 -15.26 -6.98 4.40
CA ALA A 25 -15.30 -8.03 3.39
C ALA A 25 -14.28 -9.13 3.67
N MET A 26 -13.06 -8.76 4.07
CA MET A 26 -11.99 -9.70 4.41
C MET A 26 -12.35 -10.54 5.64
N LEU A 27 -12.82 -9.91 6.72
CA LEU A 27 -13.26 -10.61 7.92
C LEU A 27 -14.44 -11.55 7.63
N GLY A 28 -15.42 -11.09 6.86
CA GLY A 28 -16.56 -11.91 6.44
C GLY A 28 -16.12 -13.12 5.59
N ALA A 29 -15.17 -12.92 4.67
CA ALA A 29 -14.62 -14.00 3.86
C ALA A 29 -13.81 -15.01 4.70
N GLN A 30 -12.95 -14.55 5.61
CA GLN A 30 -12.21 -15.42 6.52
C GLN A 30 -13.16 -16.25 7.39
N TRP A 31 -14.21 -15.62 7.96
CA TRP A 31 -15.20 -16.31 8.77
C TRP A 31 -16.02 -17.34 7.98
N ALA A 32 -16.45 -17.00 6.76
CA ALA A 32 -17.17 -17.94 5.91
C ALA A 32 -16.30 -19.14 5.49
N LEU A 33 -15.02 -18.90 5.18
CA LEU A 33 -14.08 -19.94 4.77
C LEU A 33 -13.61 -20.80 5.95
N SER A 34 -13.53 -20.24 7.16
CA SER A 34 -13.13 -21.01 8.35
C SER A 34 -14.17 -22.09 8.69
N MET A 35 -15.44 -21.88 8.34
CA MET A 35 -16.47 -22.93 8.45
C MET A 35 -16.24 -24.11 7.50
N LEU A 36 -15.49 -23.91 6.41
CA LEU A 36 -15.21 -24.95 5.41
C LEU A 36 -13.92 -25.69 5.73
N SER A 37 -12.80 -24.95 5.88
CA SER A 37 -11.51 -25.52 6.27
C SER A 37 -10.47 -24.43 6.57
N ASP A 38 -9.53 -24.75 7.47
CA ASP A 38 -8.34 -23.94 7.72
C ASP A 38 -7.55 -23.64 6.42
N SER A 39 -7.42 -24.63 5.53
CA SER A 39 -6.71 -24.50 4.25
C SER A 39 -7.33 -23.43 3.35
N ALA A 40 -8.66 -23.31 3.33
CA ALA A 40 -9.34 -22.30 2.52
C ALA A 40 -9.04 -20.88 2.99
N VAL A 41 -8.99 -20.67 4.31
CA VAL A 41 -8.60 -19.38 4.92
C VAL A 41 -7.16 -19.04 4.54
N LEU A 42 -6.23 -19.99 4.67
CA LEU A 42 -4.82 -19.78 4.33
C LEU A 42 -4.61 -19.46 2.84
N VAL A 43 -5.37 -20.11 1.94
CA VAL A 43 -5.33 -19.80 0.51
C VAL A 43 -5.83 -18.38 0.23
N LEU A 44 -6.93 -17.96 0.87
CA LEU A 44 -7.41 -16.58 0.78
C LEU A 44 -6.34 -15.59 1.23
N GLU A 45 -5.76 -15.79 2.41
CA GLU A 45 -4.74 -14.91 2.99
C GLU A 45 -3.52 -14.79 2.07
N LEU A 46 -3.03 -15.93 1.55
CA LEU A 46 -1.93 -15.97 0.60
C LEU A 46 -2.26 -15.17 -0.67
N LEU A 47 -3.44 -15.41 -1.26
CA LEU A 47 -3.85 -14.71 -2.48
C LEU A 47 -3.96 -13.21 -2.26
N VAL A 48 -4.58 -12.78 -1.16
CA VAL A 48 -4.73 -11.35 -0.85
C VAL A 48 -3.38 -10.70 -0.59
N ALA A 49 -2.47 -11.37 0.15
CA ALA A 49 -1.12 -10.87 0.34
C ALA A 49 -0.38 -10.70 -0.99
N ILE A 50 -0.45 -11.70 -1.88
CA ILE A 50 0.16 -11.62 -3.22
C ILE A 50 -0.43 -10.46 -4.02
N ILE A 51 -1.76 -10.32 -4.06
CA ILE A 51 -2.43 -9.26 -4.82
C ILE A 51 -2.05 -7.88 -4.29
N ALA A 52 -2.12 -7.68 -2.97
CA ALA A 52 -1.81 -6.41 -2.32
C ALA A 52 -0.35 -5.98 -2.56
N LEU A 53 0.61 -6.88 -2.33
CA LEU A 53 2.03 -6.59 -2.54
C LEU A 53 2.36 -6.39 -4.03
N SER A 54 1.72 -7.15 -4.92
CA SER A 54 1.89 -6.99 -6.36
C SER A 54 1.35 -5.65 -6.85
N LEU A 55 0.21 -5.19 -6.31
CA LEU A 55 -0.35 -3.88 -6.61
C LEU A 55 0.62 -2.76 -6.19
N VAL A 56 1.15 -2.81 -4.96
CA VAL A 56 2.13 -1.82 -4.49
C VAL A 56 3.38 -1.83 -5.37
N ARG A 57 3.92 -3.02 -5.67
CA ARG A 57 5.06 -3.16 -6.57
C ARG A 57 4.79 -2.53 -7.94
N TRP A 58 3.61 -2.78 -8.51
CA TRP A 58 3.21 -2.22 -9.79
C TRP A 58 3.08 -0.69 -9.74
N LEU A 59 2.53 -0.13 -8.66
CA LEU A 59 2.47 1.32 -8.44
C LEU A 59 3.87 1.94 -8.36
N ILE A 60 4.79 1.31 -7.62
CA ILE A 60 6.19 1.75 -7.55
C ILE A 60 6.84 1.74 -8.93
N GLN A 61 6.65 0.68 -9.72
CA GLN A 61 7.20 0.59 -11.08
C GLN A 61 6.62 1.65 -12.01
N ARG A 62 5.31 1.93 -11.92
CA ARG A 62 4.65 3.00 -12.68
C ARG A 62 5.18 4.38 -12.31
N ALA A 63 5.44 4.61 -11.02
CA ALA A 63 6.01 5.87 -10.54
C ALA A 63 7.46 6.05 -11.04
N ASP A 64 8.28 5.00 -10.95
CA ASP A 64 9.67 5.03 -11.47
C ASP A 64 9.72 5.22 -12.99
N ALA A 65 8.88 4.53 -13.76
CA ALA A 65 8.81 4.71 -15.21
C ALA A 65 8.44 6.14 -15.60
N LEU A 66 7.49 6.77 -14.88
CA LEU A 66 7.15 8.17 -15.12
C LEU A 66 8.30 9.10 -14.72
N ALA A 67 8.96 8.84 -13.59
CA ALA A 67 10.12 9.61 -13.14
C ALA A 67 11.28 9.57 -14.15
N GLN A 68 11.51 8.40 -14.77
CA GLN A 68 12.52 8.23 -15.82
C GLN A 68 12.19 9.06 -17.08
N GLN A 69 10.91 9.13 -17.46
CA GLN A 69 10.47 9.89 -18.63
C GLN A 69 10.55 11.41 -18.43
N VAL A 70 10.20 11.88 -17.24
CA VAL A 70 10.16 13.33 -16.92
C VAL A 70 11.57 13.85 -16.58
N GLY A 71 12.42 13.06 -15.93
CA GLY A 71 13.72 13.50 -15.45
C GLY A 71 13.62 14.55 -14.34
N THR A 72 14.74 15.16 -13.95
CA THR A 72 14.74 16.21 -12.91
C THR A 72 14.43 17.57 -13.52
N VAL A 73 13.35 18.21 -13.07
CA VAL A 73 12.88 19.50 -13.58
C VAL A 73 13.25 20.63 -12.63
N ARG A 74 13.70 21.78 -13.17
CA ARG A 74 13.98 22.99 -12.37
C ARG A 74 12.67 23.65 -11.91
N ARG A 75 12.63 24.06 -10.64
CA ARG A 75 11.49 24.75 -10.03
C ARG A 75 11.17 26.07 -10.76
N GLY A 76 9.89 26.38 -10.95
CA GLY A 76 9.43 27.56 -11.69
C GLY A 76 9.48 27.43 -13.21
N SER A 77 9.87 26.27 -13.74
CA SER A 77 9.78 26.00 -15.17
C SER A 77 8.36 25.57 -15.56
N PRO A 78 7.96 25.74 -16.84
CA PRO A 78 6.66 25.26 -17.34
C PRO A 78 6.44 23.75 -17.13
N GLN A 79 7.51 23.00 -16.89
CA GLN A 79 7.53 21.55 -16.74
C GLN A 79 7.30 21.09 -15.27
N GLU A 80 7.18 22.02 -14.31
CA GLU A 80 6.94 21.72 -12.88
C GLU A 80 5.68 20.87 -12.65
N SER A 81 4.63 21.08 -13.46
CA SER A 81 3.41 20.27 -13.43
C SER A 81 3.65 18.77 -13.71
N GLN A 82 4.71 18.43 -14.45
CA GLN A 82 5.07 17.03 -14.71
C GLN A 82 5.80 16.41 -13.51
N ALA A 83 6.64 17.19 -12.83
CA ALA A 83 7.29 16.79 -11.58
C ALA A 83 6.27 16.55 -10.45
N ASP A 84 5.27 17.41 -10.32
CA ASP A 84 4.17 17.22 -9.37
C ASP A 84 3.39 15.92 -9.63
N ARG A 85 3.21 15.56 -10.90
CA ARG A 85 2.57 14.30 -11.29
C ARG A 85 3.41 13.08 -10.88
N VAL A 86 4.74 13.17 -10.99
CA VAL A 86 5.67 12.11 -10.52
C VAL A 86 5.55 11.96 -9.00
N LEU A 87 5.61 13.06 -8.26
CA LEU A 87 5.46 13.07 -6.80
C LEU A 87 4.12 12.47 -6.38
N ALA A 88 3.01 12.86 -7.02
CA ALA A 88 1.70 12.30 -6.73
C ALA A 88 1.62 10.77 -6.94
N ARG A 89 2.36 10.21 -7.92
CA ARG A 89 2.43 8.76 -8.14
C ARG A 89 3.23 8.05 -7.07
N PHE A 90 4.36 8.62 -6.64
CA PHE A 90 5.11 8.09 -5.50
C PHE A 90 4.29 8.15 -4.20
N SER A 91 3.63 9.27 -3.93
CA SER A 91 2.73 9.40 -2.77
C SER A 91 1.55 8.42 -2.83
N ALA A 92 1.01 8.12 -4.02
CA ALA A 92 -0.04 7.11 -4.15
C ALA A 92 0.46 5.70 -3.78
N ALA A 93 1.68 5.34 -4.17
CA ALA A 93 2.30 4.07 -3.77
C ALA A 93 2.56 4.03 -2.25
N GLU A 94 3.08 5.11 -1.67
CA GLU A 94 3.33 5.26 -0.24
C GLU A 94 2.05 5.15 0.57
N ASN A 95 1.01 5.90 0.19
CA ASN A 95 -0.30 5.87 0.84
C ASN A 95 -0.94 4.49 0.74
N THR A 96 -0.83 3.82 -0.41
CA THR A 96 -1.36 2.46 -0.58
C THR A 96 -0.67 1.50 0.39
N LEU A 97 0.68 1.54 0.47
CA LEU A 97 1.45 0.71 1.38
C LEU A 97 1.07 0.98 2.85
N SER A 98 0.88 2.25 3.22
CA SER A 98 0.42 2.64 4.56
C SER A 98 -0.99 2.13 4.85
N SER A 99 -1.93 2.24 3.90
CA SER A 99 -3.30 1.74 4.05
C SER A 99 -3.37 0.22 4.24
N LEU A 100 -2.43 -0.55 3.66
CA LEU A 100 -2.40 -2.01 3.87
C LEU A 100 -2.26 -2.37 5.35
N TRP A 101 -1.44 -1.64 6.10
CA TRP A 101 -1.26 -1.86 7.54
C TRP A 101 -2.56 -1.71 8.31
N VAL A 102 -3.34 -0.69 7.96
CA VAL A 102 -4.62 -0.41 8.62
C VAL A 102 -5.65 -1.48 8.23
N VAL A 103 -5.81 -1.72 6.93
CA VAL A 103 -6.87 -2.59 6.38
C VAL A 103 -6.71 -4.05 6.83
N PHE A 104 -5.47 -4.55 6.89
CA PHE A 104 -5.19 -5.96 7.17
C PHE A 104 -4.82 -6.26 8.64
N SER A 105 -4.70 -5.26 9.51
CA SER A 105 -4.42 -5.47 10.94
C SER A 105 -5.47 -6.35 11.63
N LEU A 106 -6.76 -6.02 11.49
CA LEU A 106 -7.85 -6.78 12.09
C LEU A 106 -8.01 -8.18 11.47
N PRO A 107 -7.99 -8.36 10.14
CA PRO A 107 -7.96 -9.68 9.50
C PRO A 107 -6.79 -10.56 9.96
N ALA A 108 -5.60 -9.98 10.13
CA ALA A 108 -4.44 -10.73 10.63
C ALA A 108 -4.66 -11.21 12.08
N ILE A 109 -5.21 -10.36 12.95
CA ILE A 109 -5.55 -10.77 14.32
C ILE A 109 -6.64 -11.86 14.30
N ALA A 110 -7.67 -11.69 13.47
CA ALA A 110 -8.78 -12.64 13.36
C ALA A 110 -8.31 -14.04 12.91
N GLY A 111 -7.33 -14.13 12.01
CA GLY A 111 -6.77 -15.41 11.55
C GLY A 111 -6.27 -16.31 12.69
N PHE A 112 -5.73 -15.74 13.78
CA PHE A 112 -5.32 -16.53 14.96
C PHE A 112 -6.49 -17.14 15.74
N PHE A 113 -7.67 -16.55 15.67
CA PHE A 113 -8.88 -17.03 16.36
C PHE A 113 -9.74 -17.94 15.47
N LEU A 114 -9.69 -17.74 14.15
CA LEU A 114 -10.51 -18.48 13.20
C LEU A 114 -9.91 -19.82 12.78
N LEU A 115 -8.60 -20.01 12.96
CA LEU A 115 -7.90 -21.24 12.61
C LEU A 115 -7.82 -22.19 13.81
N ASP A 116 -8.36 -23.39 13.65
CA ASP A 116 -8.44 -24.38 14.72
C ASP A 116 -7.09 -25.13 14.90
N SER A 117 -6.46 -25.50 13.79
CA SER A 117 -5.21 -26.26 13.82
C SER A 117 -4.02 -25.43 14.28
N HIS A 118 -3.17 -26.02 15.12
CA HIS A 118 -1.87 -25.45 15.47
C HIS A 118 -0.99 -25.22 14.22
N ILE A 119 -1.00 -26.17 13.29
CA ILE A 119 -0.23 -26.06 12.04
C ILE A 119 -0.73 -24.88 11.21
N ALA A 120 -2.05 -24.73 11.09
CA ALA A 120 -2.64 -23.62 10.35
C ALA A 120 -2.28 -22.27 10.97
N ARG A 121 -2.31 -22.15 12.31
CA ARG A 121 -1.87 -20.92 13.00
C ARG A 121 -0.38 -20.61 12.79
N TYR A 122 0.50 -21.62 12.75
CA TYR A 122 1.90 -21.41 12.41
C TYR A 122 2.09 -20.95 10.96
N LEU A 123 1.34 -21.53 10.02
CA LEU A 123 1.37 -21.10 8.62
C LEU A 123 0.85 -19.67 8.46
N HIS A 124 -0.25 -19.32 9.14
CA HIS A 124 -0.77 -17.96 9.20
C HIS A 124 0.28 -16.97 9.72
N ALA A 125 0.94 -17.29 10.84
CA ALA A 125 2.02 -16.47 11.38
C ALA A 125 3.20 -16.32 10.39
N ALA A 126 3.58 -17.40 9.70
CA ALA A 126 4.62 -17.35 8.68
C ALA A 126 4.22 -16.46 7.49
N LEU A 127 2.99 -16.57 6.99
CA LEU A 127 2.46 -15.70 5.94
C LEU A 127 2.44 -14.24 6.37
N LEU A 128 2.02 -13.96 7.60
CA LEU A 128 2.02 -12.60 8.16
C LEU A 128 3.45 -12.02 8.19
N VAL A 129 4.43 -12.77 8.68
CA VAL A 129 5.83 -12.33 8.71
C VAL A 129 6.35 -12.08 7.29
N LEU A 130 6.06 -12.97 6.34
CA LEU A 130 6.45 -12.77 4.93
C LEU A 130 5.81 -11.53 4.32
N ALA A 131 4.53 -11.26 4.62
CA ALA A 131 3.83 -10.07 4.16
C ALA A 131 4.45 -8.79 4.73
N ILE A 132 4.79 -8.79 6.03
CA ILE A 132 5.48 -7.69 6.71
C ILE A 132 6.84 -7.42 6.06
N ILE A 133 7.66 -8.46 5.87
CA ILE A 133 8.96 -8.33 5.21
C ILE A 133 8.80 -7.78 3.79
N GLY A 134 7.83 -8.31 3.03
CA GLY A 134 7.51 -7.84 1.69
C GLY A 134 7.13 -6.35 1.66
N ALA A 135 6.28 -5.92 2.59
CA ALA A 135 5.88 -4.52 2.75
C ALA A 135 7.08 -3.61 3.07
N ILE A 136 7.94 -4.02 4.01
CA ILE A 136 9.16 -3.29 4.38
C ILE A 136 10.12 -3.17 3.19
N VAL A 137 10.36 -4.27 2.47
CA VAL A 137 11.23 -4.27 1.28
C VAL A 137 10.69 -3.33 0.20
N LEU A 138 9.38 -3.34 -0.05
CA LEU A 138 8.74 -2.42 -1.00
C LEU A 138 8.82 -0.96 -0.55
N GLY A 139 8.65 -0.68 0.74
CA GLY A 139 8.83 0.66 1.31
C GLY A 139 10.26 1.17 1.12
N ASN A 140 11.25 0.38 1.50
CA ASN A 140 12.67 0.73 1.31
C ASN A 140 13.01 0.95 -0.17
N ARG A 141 12.45 0.12 -1.06
CA ARG A 141 12.62 0.27 -2.51
C ARG A 141 11.99 1.55 -3.03
N LEU A 142 10.79 1.88 -2.57
CA LEU A 142 10.08 3.12 -2.92
C LEU A 142 10.93 4.34 -2.54
N ASP A 143 11.45 4.38 -1.30
CA ASP A 143 12.31 5.46 -0.83
C ASP A 143 13.62 5.56 -1.60
N THR A 144 14.26 4.42 -1.86
CA THR A 144 15.49 4.36 -2.65
C THR A 144 15.28 4.91 -4.05
N LEU A 145 14.21 4.49 -4.74
CA LEU A 145 13.91 4.98 -6.09
C LEU A 145 13.57 6.47 -6.08
N ARG A 146 12.76 6.93 -5.12
CA ARG A 146 12.42 8.35 -4.97
C ARG A 146 13.69 9.21 -4.80
N ASN A 147 14.63 8.76 -3.97
CA ASN A 147 15.90 9.45 -3.73
C ASN A 147 16.82 9.42 -4.96
N LEU A 148 16.97 8.26 -5.62
CA LEU A 148 17.79 8.12 -6.84
C LEU A 148 17.30 9.01 -7.99
N ARG A 149 15.99 9.26 -8.08
CA ARG A 149 15.39 10.13 -9.10
C ARG A 149 15.39 11.61 -8.73
N GLY A 150 15.98 11.97 -7.59
CA GLY A 150 16.05 13.33 -7.10
C GLY A 150 14.76 13.86 -6.47
N TYR A 151 13.67 13.08 -6.44
CA TYR A 151 12.36 13.47 -5.90
C TYR A 151 12.23 13.22 -4.39
N ALA A 152 13.33 13.34 -3.64
CA ALA A 152 13.33 13.19 -2.18
C ALA A 152 12.34 14.16 -1.52
N VAL A 153 12.04 13.94 -0.23
CA VAL A 153 11.07 14.73 0.56
C VAL A 153 11.34 16.26 0.53
N ASP A 154 12.57 16.67 0.17
CA ASP A 154 13.00 18.06 -0.02
C ASP A 154 13.12 18.52 -1.49
N PHE A 155 12.44 17.87 -2.45
CA PHE A 155 12.47 18.27 -3.86
C PHE A 155 12.12 19.76 -4.01
N GLY A 156 13.07 20.57 -4.49
CA GLY A 156 12.93 22.01 -4.64
C GLY A 156 13.16 22.88 -3.39
N ARG A 157 13.47 22.32 -2.21
CA ARG A 157 13.81 23.06 -0.98
C ARG A 157 15.29 23.38 -0.81
N LYS A 158 16.18 22.67 -1.51
CA LYS A 158 17.60 23.03 -1.62
C LYS A 158 17.87 23.60 -3.01
N ALA A 159 17.78 24.93 -3.13
CA ALA A 159 18.55 25.64 -4.13
C ALA A 159 19.86 26.10 -3.45
N PRO A 160 21.04 25.93 -4.07
CA PRO A 160 22.17 26.80 -3.75
C PRO A 160 21.84 28.26 -4.07
#